data_AF-A0A1M6B2R5-F1
#
_entry.id   AF-A0A1M6B2R5-F1
#
_cell.length_a   1.000
_cell.length_b   1.000
_cell.length_c   1.000
_cell.angle_alpha   90.00
_cell.angle_beta   90.00
_cell.angle_gamma   90.00
#
_symmetry.space_group_name_H-M   'P 1'
#
loop_
_entity.id
_entity.type
_entity.pdbx_description
1 polymer ?
#
loop_
_entity_poly.entity_id
_entity_poly.type
_entity_poly.pdbx_seq_one_letter_code
_entity_poly.pdbx_strand_id
1 'polypeptide(L)'
;MVERDILQLFNRRKEEFLKKITQQAREGEGEKAGVMRELKKFLDWFEYWLQSEEGVDIEQVAPVPGEKTFDQFIDEVLAETKRILAEQNIEVTYTLPGQNLGISESWKCVKVFGNNDIYYRIGRTRPRKGPYQGRELLVIDLVMDGYKKQVFLPLLELKEEIERRLGAVLERELPKVEATGKYRLKVILPYEIVRRGETWLAARKFADFVAVTKPLINRLGIQ
;
A
#
# COMPACT_ATOMS: atom_id res chain seq x y z
N MET A 1 2.60 -12.74 -35.53
CA MET A 1 3.16 -14.11 -35.52
C MET A 1 3.78 -14.44 -34.16
N VAL A 2 4.57 -13.53 -33.57
CA VAL A 2 5.30 -13.74 -32.29
C VAL A 2 4.41 -13.91 -31.05
N GLU A 3 3.28 -13.20 -30.95
CA GLU A 3 2.39 -13.26 -29.76
C GLU A 3 1.72 -14.63 -29.57
N ARG A 4 1.28 -15.25 -30.67
CA ARG A 4 0.68 -16.60 -30.62
C ARG A 4 1.69 -17.65 -30.15
N ASP A 5 2.95 -17.52 -30.54
CA ASP A 5 4.02 -18.43 -30.12
C ASP A 5 4.37 -18.23 -28.63
N ILE A 6 4.34 -17.00 -28.13
CA ILE A 6 4.55 -16.68 -26.71
C ILE A 6 3.42 -17.26 -25.85
N LEU A 7 2.16 -17.09 -26.27
CA LEU A 7 0.99 -17.63 -25.55
C LEU A 7 1.02 -19.16 -25.49
N GLN A 8 1.34 -19.82 -26.60
CA GLN A 8 1.46 -21.27 -26.63
C GLN A 8 2.61 -21.78 -25.75
N LEU A 9 3.76 -21.09 -25.78
CA LEU A 9 4.90 -21.43 -24.94
C LEU A 9 4.59 -21.25 -23.46
N PHE A 10 3.88 -20.16 -23.10
CA PHE A 10 3.45 -19.91 -21.73
C PHE A 10 2.47 -20.98 -21.24
N ASN A 11 1.44 -21.30 -22.02
CA ASN A 11 0.44 -22.30 -21.65
C ASN A 11 1.07 -23.68 -21.43
N ARG A 12 1.96 -24.08 -22.34
CA ARG A 12 2.71 -25.33 -22.19
C ARG A 12 3.54 -25.34 -20.91
N ARG A 13 4.29 -24.27 -20.61
CA ARG A 13 5.11 -24.19 -19.39
C ARG A 13 4.27 -24.12 -18.13
N LYS A 14 3.13 -23.43 -18.15
CA LYS A 14 2.18 -23.34 -17.05
C LYS A 14 1.63 -24.72 -16.69
N GLU A 15 1.19 -25.49 -17.69
CA GLU A 15 0.70 -26.85 -17.47
C GLU A 15 1.78 -27.79 -16.94
N GLU A 16 2.99 -27.75 -17.51
CA GLU A 16 4.13 -28.55 -17.05
C GLU A 16 4.51 -28.21 -15.60
N PHE A 17 4.49 -26.93 -15.24
CA PHE A 17 4.78 -26.44 -13.90
C PHE A 17 3.70 -26.87 -12.89
N LEU A 18 2.42 -26.68 -13.21
CA LEU A 18 1.31 -27.10 -12.35
C LEU A 18 1.31 -28.62 -12.15
N LYS A 19 1.63 -29.42 -13.18
CA LYS A 19 1.77 -30.88 -13.06
C LYS A 19 2.93 -31.27 -12.14
N LYS A 20 4.11 -30.65 -12.29
CA LYS A 20 5.28 -30.91 -11.42
C LYS A 20 4.98 -30.61 -9.95
N ILE A 21 4.32 -29.49 -9.67
CA ILE A 21 4.02 -29.13 -8.28
C ILE A 21 2.88 -29.98 -7.72
N THR A 22 1.87 -30.33 -8.52
CA THR A 22 0.79 -31.23 -8.08
C THR A 22 1.32 -32.64 -7.78
N GLN A 23 2.33 -33.12 -8.52
CA GLN A 23 3.02 -34.37 -8.19
C GLN A 23 3.84 -34.26 -6.91
N GLN A 24 4.57 -33.17 -6.68
CA GLN A 24 5.34 -32.92 -5.44
C GLN A 24 4.45 -32.65 -4.22
N ALA A 25 3.23 -32.15 -4.39
CA ALA A 25 2.28 -31.87 -3.30
C ALA A 25 1.59 -33.14 -2.77
N ARG A 26 1.66 -34.27 -3.47
CA ARG A 26 1.13 -35.56 -2.97
C ARG A 26 1.98 -36.19 -1.86
N GLU A 27 3.15 -35.62 -1.55
CA GLU A 27 4.09 -36.14 -0.55
C GLU A 27 4.20 -35.28 0.73
N GLY A 28 3.36 -34.26 0.95
CA GLY A 28 3.42 -33.53 2.22
C GLY A 28 2.32 -32.48 2.47
N GLU A 29 1.58 -32.72 3.55
CA GLU A 29 0.82 -31.86 4.49
C GLU A 29 0.12 -30.56 4.03
N GLY A 30 -1.07 -30.32 4.64
CA GLY A 30 -2.16 -29.49 4.15
C GLY A 30 -1.94 -27.97 3.99
N GLU A 31 -0.83 -27.40 4.48
CA GLU A 31 -0.51 -25.97 4.28
C GLU A 31 -0.16 -25.64 2.83
N LYS A 32 0.44 -26.58 2.09
CA LYS A 32 0.81 -26.38 0.68
C LYS A 32 -0.40 -26.24 -0.24
N ALA A 33 -1.57 -26.75 0.16
CA ALA A 33 -2.78 -26.70 -0.65
C ALA A 33 -3.37 -25.28 -0.77
N GLY A 34 -3.24 -24.45 0.27
CA GLY A 34 -3.67 -23.04 0.27
C GLY A 34 -2.82 -22.19 -0.67
N VAL A 35 -1.50 -22.27 -0.50
CA VAL A 35 -0.50 -21.60 -1.36
C VAL A 35 -0.64 -22.04 -2.81
N MET A 36 -0.91 -23.33 -3.06
CA MET A 36 -1.14 -23.86 -4.41
C MET A 36 -2.40 -23.31 -5.06
N ARG A 37 -3.47 -23.08 -4.29
CA ARG A 37 -4.70 -22.48 -4.79
C ARG A 37 -4.48 -21.03 -5.20
N GLU A 38 -3.71 -20.28 -4.41
CA GLU A 38 -3.35 -18.90 -4.72
C GLU A 38 -2.41 -18.79 -5.93
N LEU A 39 -1.39 -19.65 -6.00
CA LEU A 39 -0.47 -19.70 -7.13
C LEU A 39 -1.18 -20.07 -8.44
N LYS A 40 -2.11 -21.04 -8.40
CA LYS A 40 -2.94 -21.37 -9.56
C LYS A 40 -3.80 -20.18 -9.99
N LYS A 41 -4.46 -19.50 -9.05
CA LYS A 41 -5.24 -18.29 -9.34
C LYS A 41 -4.39 -17.20 -9.99
N PHE A 42 -3.17 -16.98 -9.50
CA PHE A 42 -2.24 -16.02 -10.08
C PHE A 42 -1.86 -16.39 -11.52
N LEU A 43 -1.54 -17.66 -11.79
CA LEU A 43 -1.19 -18.15 -13.14
C LEU A 43 -2.38 -18.11 -14.11
N ASP A 44 -3.60 -18.33 -13.62
CA ASP A 44 -4.84 -18.16 -14.40
C ASP A 44 -5.08 -16.67 -14.72
N TRP A 45 -4.82 -15.78 -13.77
CA TRP A 45 -4.95 -14.33 -13.98
C TRP A 45 -3.89 -13.77 -14.94
N PHE A 46 -2.65 -14.24 -14.85
CA PHE A 46 -1.57 -13.83 -15.75
C PHE A 46 -1.81 -14.32 -17.19
N GLU A 47 -2.39 -15.52 -17.37
CA GLU A 47 -2.83 -16.00 -18.68
C GLU A 47 -3.91 -15.09 -19.29
N TYR A 48 -4.91 -14.74 -18.48
CA TYR A 48 -5.99 -13.84 -18.90
C TYR A 48 -5.47 -12.45 -19.30
N TRP A 49 -4.50 -11.93 -18.53
CA TRP A 49 -3.84 -10.67 -18.84
C TRP A 49 -3.05 -10.75 -20.15
N LEU A 50 -2.31 -11.84 -20.39
CA LEU A 50 -1.56 -12.07 -21.63
C LEU A 50 -2.46 -12.20 -22.87
N GLN A 51 -3.69 -12.69 -22.71
CA GLN A 51 -4.66 -12.88 -23.79
C GLN A 51 -5.47 -11.61 -24.12
N SER A 52 -5.39 -10.60 -23.26
CA SER A 52 -6.10 -9.34 -23.46
C SER A 52 -5.25 -8.42 -24.35
N GLU A 53 -5.41 -8.50 -25.68
CA GLU A 53 -4.61 -7.74 -26.66
C GLU A 53 -4.88 -6.23 -26.69
N GLU A 54 -5.85 -5.70 -25.93
CA GLU A 54 -6.07 -4.26 -25.78
C GLU A 54 -6.41 -3.95 -24.32
N GLY A 55 -5.92 -2.80 -23.84
CA GLY A 55 -6.05 -2.36 -22.45
C GLY A 55 -7.46 -2.55 -21.91
N VAL A 56 -7.64 -3.59 -21.10
CA VAL A 56 -8.84 -3.74 -20.29
C VAL A 56 -8.74 -2.69 -19.20
N ASP A 57 -9.48 -1.59 -19.37
CA ASP A 57 -9.92 -0.77 -18.25
C ASP A 57 -10.57 -1.72 -17.25
N ILE A 58 -9.87 -2.01 -16.15
CA ILE A 58 -10.35 -2.81 -15.02
C ILE A 58 -11.36 -1.97 -14.20
N GLU A 59 -12.24 -1.24 -14.89
CA GLU A 59 -13.43 -0.63 -14.34
C GLU A 59 -14.60 -1.54 -14.73
N GLN A 60 -15.04 -2.37 -13.77
CA GLN A 60 -16.24 -3.23 -13.77
C GLN A 60 -15.92 -4.72 -13.59
N VAL A 61 -15.19 -5.06 -12.53
CA VAL A 61 -15.50 -6.32 -11.83
C VAL A 61 -16.60 -5.97 -10.83
N ALA A 62 -17.80 -6.53 -11.03
CA ALA A 62 -18.92 -6.37 -10.11
C ALA A 62 -18.51 -6.83 -8.70
N PRO A 63 -18.95 -6.14 -7.64
CA PRO A 63 -18.52 -6.45 -6.28
C PRO A 63 -19.01 -7.85 -5.89
N VAL A 64 -18.08 -8.68 -5.43
CA VAL A 64 -18.39 -10.02 -4.92
C VAL A 64 -19.14 -9.84 -3.59
N PRO A 65 -20.30 -10.50 -3.36
CA PRO A 65 -21.03 -10.38 -2.11
C PRO A 65 -20.15 -10.82 -0.93
N GLY A 66 -19.79 -9.87 -0.05
CA GLY A 66 -18.86 -10.08 1.07
C GLY A 66 -17.69 -9.08 1.15
N GLU A 67 -17.64 -8.07 0.27
CA GLU A 67 -16.62 -7.02 0.32
C GLU A 67 -16.63 -6.27 1.66
N LYS A 68 -15.47 -6.27 2.34
CA LYS A 68 -15.22 -5.51 3.56
C LYS A 68 -15.45 -4.03 3.28
N THR A 69 -16.04 -3.31 4.24
CA THR A 69 -16.13 -1.86 4.13
C THR A 69 -14.72 -1.24 4.17
N PHE A 70 -14.55 -0.04 3.62
CA PHE A 70 -13.27 0.67 3.68
C PHE A 70 -12.79 0.80 5.13
N ASP A 71 -13.69 1.09 6.06
CA ASP A 71 -13.34 1.25 7.48
C ASP A 71 -12.80 -0.05 8.08
N GLN A 72 -13.44 -1.19 7.78
CA GLN A 72 -12.98 -2.52 8.19
C GLN A 72 -11.61 -2.84 7.59
N PHE A 73 -11.42 -2.56 6.30
CA PHE A 73 -10.12 -2.72 5.64
C PHE A 73 -9.03 -1.92 6.34
N ILE A 74 -9.28 -0.63 6.63
CA ILE A 74 -8.30 0.21 7.31
C ILE A 74 -8.04 -0.27 8.74
N ASP A 75 -9.06 -0.68 9.49
CA ASP A 75 -8.86 -1.19 10.85
C ASP A 75 -7.95 -2.43 10.87
N GLU A 76 -8.15 -3.35 9.93
CA GLU A 76 -7.26 -4.51 9.76
C GLU A 76 -5.84 -4.09 9.36
N VAL A 77 -5.70 -3.14 8.43
CA VAL A 77 -4.40 -2.59 8.03
C VAL A 77 -3.68 -1.98 9.23
N LEU A 78 -4.37 -1.18 10.04
CA LEU A 78 -3.78 -0.54 11.23
C LEU A 78 -3.39 -1.59 12.28
N ALA A 79 -4.24 -2.58 12.54
CA ALA A 79 -3.93 -3.66 13.47
C ALA A 79 -2.68 -4.43 13.04
N GLU A 80 -2.57 -4.77 11.75
CA GLU A 80 -1.42 -5.50 11.21
C GLU A 80 -0.16 -4.63 11.15
N THR A 81 -0.28 -3.34 10.80
CA THR A 81 0.83 -2.38 10.89
C THR A 81 1.35 -2.28 12.32
N LYS A 82 0.47 -2.27 13.33
CA LYS A 82 0.86 -2.25 14.75
C LYS A 82 1.73 -3.46 15.08
N ARG A 83 1.29 -4.63 14.64
CA ARG A 83 1.95 -5.91 14.87
C ARG A 83 3.36 -5.90 14.26
N ILE A 84 3.48 -5.50 12.99
CA ILE A 84 4.77 -5.42 12.27
C ILE A 84 5.71 -4.42 12.93
N LEU A 85 5.21 -3.25 13.36
CA LEU A 85 6.03 -2.23 14.01
C LEU A 85 6.47 -2.62 15.42
N ALA A 86 5.64 -3.35 16.16
CA ALA A 86 5.99 -3.88 17.48
C ALA A 86 7.17 -4.88 17.39
N GLU A 87 7.23 -5.72 16.35
CA GLU A 87 8.38 -6.60 16.08
C GLU A 87 9.68 -5.83 15.85
N GLN A 88 9.58 -4.54 15.48
CA GLN A 88 10.71 -3.64 15.25
C GLN A 88 10.98 -2.68 16.43
N ASN A 89 10.32 -2.91 17.58
CA ASN A 89 10.37 -2.04 18.76
C ASN A 89 9.93 -0.59 18.47
N ILE A 90 8.97 -0.41 17.56
CA ILE A 90 8.35 0.89 17.28
C ILE A 90 6.95 0.90 17.88
N GLU A 91 6.76 1.67 18.95
CA GLU A 91 5.45 1.88 19.55
C GLU A 91 4.62 2.88 18.76
N VAL A 92 3.33 2.56 18.58
CA VAL A 92 2.39 3.38 17.83
C VAL A 92 1.07 3.52 18.59
N THR A 93 0.57 4.75 18.63
CA THR A 93 -0.75 5.09 19.17
C THR A 93 -1.66 5.50 18.02
N TYR A 94 -2.72 4.74 17.81
CA TYR A 94 -3.76 5.09 16.85
C TYR A 94 -4.71 6.08 17.50
N THR A 95 -4.86 7.25 16.91
CA THR A 95 -5.86 8.22 17.32
C THR A 95 -6.82 8.42 16.16
N LEU A 96 -8.08 8.08 16.38
CA LEU A 96 -9.15 8.52 15.50
C LEU A 96 -9.33 10.03 15.72
N PRO A 97 -9.20 10.88 14.69
CA PRO A 97 -9.91 12.14 14.72
C PRO A 97 -11.41 11.85 14.93
N GLY A 98 -12.15 12.75 15.60
CA GLY A 98 -13.58 12.88 15.32
C GLY A 98 -14.56 11.72 15.61
N GLN A 99 -14.36 10.85 16.61
CA GLN A 99 -15.36 9.83 17.03
C GLN A 99 -16.78 10.34 17.33
N ASN A 100 -17.04 11.66 17.33
CA ASN A 100 -18.29 12.25 17.79
C ASN A 100 -19.30 12.67 16.69
N LEU A 101 -19.11 12.37 15.40
CA LEU A 101 -19.99 12.95 14.36
C LEU A 101 -20.63 11.98 13.33
N GLY A 102 -20.46 10.66 13.44
CA GLY A 102 -21.18 9.72 12.55
C GLY A 102 -20.86 9.87 11.05
N ILE A 103 -19.74 10.53 10.73
CA ILE A 103 -19.22 10.69 9.37
C ILE A 103 -18.17 9.60 9.16
N SER A 104 -18.30 8.78 8.12
CA SER A 104 -17.24 7.84 7.73
C SER A 104 -15.98 8.64 7.43
N GLU A 105 -14.96 8.54 8.27
CA GLU A 105 -13.74 9.30 8.08
C GLU A 105 -12.93 8.69 6.94
N SER A 106 -12.60 9.53 5.95
CA SER A 106 -11.75 9.11 4.84
C SER A 106 -10.28 8.89 5.24
N TRP A 107 -9.90 9.21 6.48
CA TRP A 107 -8.53 9.16 6.98
C TRP A 107 -8.48 8.68 8.43
N LYS A 108 -7.49 7.86 8.78
CA LYS A 108 -7.15 7.51 10.17
C LYS A 108 -5.72 7.93 10.49
N CYS A 109 -5.51 8.53 11.66
CA CYS A 109 -4.22 9.07 12.09
C CYS A 109 -3.48 8.09 13.01
N VAL A 110 -2.16 8.06 12.85
CA VAL A 110 -1.23 7.18 13.56
C VAL A 110 -0.10 8.02 14.12
N LYS A 111 -0.04 8.11 15.45
CA LYS A 111 1.01 8.81 16.18
C LYS A 111 2.12 7.82 16.52
N VAL A 112 3.33 8.17 16.10
CA VAL A 112 4.54 7.37 16.28
C VAL A 112 5.63 8.19 17.00
N PHE A 113 5.38 9.48 17.18
CA PHE A 113 6.24 10.44 17.85
C PHE A 113 5.50 10.96 19.09
N GLY A 114 6.24 11.39 20.10
CA GLY A 114 5.70 12.16 21.22
C GLY A 114 5.21 13.56 20.80
N ASN A 115 5.59 14.02 19.61
CA ASN A 115 5.09 15.27 19.02
C ASN A 115 3.73 15.04 18.32
N ASN A 116 2.73 15.86 18.65
CA ASN A 116 1.38 15.77 18.07
C ASN A 116 1.28 16.31 16.64
N ASP A 117 2.23 17.13 16.21
CA ASP A 117 2.19 17.82 14.92
C ASP A 117 2.86 17.02 13.78
N ILE A 118 3.64 16.00 14.15
CA ILE A 118 4.27 15.08 13.21
C ILE A 118 3.64 13.71 13.40
N TYR A 119 2.93 13.23 12.40
CA TYR A 119 2.18 11.99 12.49
C TYR A 119 1.98 11.37 11.11
N TYR A 120 1.64 10.09 11.09
CA TYR A 120 1.24 9.43 9.85
C TYR A 120 -0.27 9.37 9.76
N ARG A 121 -0.81 9.28 8.55
CA ARG A 121 -2.22 9.00 8.33
C ARG A 121 -2.42 8.17 7.08
N ILE A 122 -3.43 7.32 7.09
CA ILE A 122 -3.82 6.51 5.95
C ILE A 122 -5.27 6.83 5.57
N GLY A 123 -5.56 6.92 4.28
CA GLY A 123 -6.89 7.27 3.85
C GLY A 123 -7.16 7.13 2.37
N ARG A 124 -8.43 7.32 2.00
CA ARG A 124 -8.90 7.34 0.62
C ARG A 124 -8.87 8.77 0.10
N THR A 125 -8.39 8.94 -1.13
CA THR A 125 -8.51 10.22 -1.85
C THR A 125 -8.86 10.01 -3.30
N ARG A 126 -9.48 11.02 -3.90
CA ARG A 126 -9.77 11.11 -5.32
C ARG A 126 -9.37 12.51 -5.82
N PRO A 127 -8.12 12.70 -6.24
CA PRO A 127 -7.61 14.02 -6.60
C PRO A 127 -8.42 14.63 -7.75
N ARG A 128 -8.71 15.94 -7.66
CA ARG A 128 -9.42 16.67 -8.74
C ARG A 128 -8.48 17.20 -9.83
N LYS A 129 -7.17 17.23 -9.55
CA LYS A 129 -6.12 17.80 -10.42
C LYS A 129 -4.84 16.98 -10.24
N GLY A 130 -3.96 17.01 -11.24
CA GLY A 130 -2.66 16.33 -11.21
C GLY A 130 -2.67 14.96 -11.90
N PRO A 131 -1.57 14.20 -11.83
CA PRO A 131 -1.40 12.96 -12.60
C PRO A 131 -2.40 11.85 -12.23
N TYR A 132 -2.94 11.87 -11.01
CA TYR A 132 -3.95 10.92 -10.55
C TYR A 132 -5.37 11.50 -10.56
N GLN A 133 -5.64 12.51 -11.39
CA GLN A 133 -6.95 13.14 -11.46
C GLN A 133 -8.05 12.10 -11.72
N GLY A 134 -9.12 12.16 -10.91
CA GLY A 134 -10.29 11.31 -11.06
C GLY A 134 -10.10 9.85 -10.62
N ARG A 135 -8.88 9.44 -10.25
CA ARG A 135 -8.58 8.09 -9.77
C ARG A 135 -8.77 7.99 -8.27
N GLU A 136 -9.35 6.88 -7.82
CA GLU A 136 -9.39 6.55 -6.40
C GLU A 136 -8.04 5.97 -5.99
N LEU A 137 -7.55 6.40 -4.83
CA LEU A 137 -6.24 6.01 -4.31
C LEU A 137 -6.35 5.71 -2.82
N LEU A 138 -5.53 4.76 -2.36
CA LEU A 138 -5.16 4.63 -0.96
C LEU A 138 -3.86 5.40 -0.75
N VAL A 139 -3.81 6.25 0.26
CA VAL A 139 -2.69 7.15 0.49
C VAL A 139 -2.24 7.08 1.93
N ILE A 140 -0.92 6.98 2.10
CA ILE A 140 -0.25 7.03 3.39
C ILE A 140 0.59 8.31 3.42
N ASP A 141 0.20 9.27 4.25
CA ASP A 141 0.92 10.53 4.42
C ASP A 141 1.77 10.48 5.69
N LEU A 142 2.97 11.01 5.62
CA LEU A 142 3.69 11.58 6.76
C LEU A 142 3.41 13.09 6.78
N VAL A 143 2.71 13.55 7.80
CA VAL A 143 2.34 14.95 8.01
C VAL A 143 3.40 15.62 8.89
N MET A 144 3.90 16.77 8.44
CA MET A 144 4.93 17.58 9.13
C MET A 144 4.60 19.08 9.00
N ASP A 145 3.31 19.41 8.96
CA ASP A 145 2.83 20.77 8.72
C ASP A 145 3.43 21.72 9.78
N GLY A 146 4.00 22.85 9.35
CA GLY A 146 4.74 23.78 10.23
C GLY A 146 6.24 23.46 10.44
N TYR A 147 6.73 22.26 10.11
CA TYR A 147 8.13 21.84 10.36
C TYR A 147 9.02 21.88 9.11
N LYS A 148 8.96 22.98 8.34
CA LYS A 148 9.68 23.10 7.05
C LYS A 148 11.18 22.82 7.17
N LYS A 149 11.88 23.62 7.97
CA LYS A 149 13.35 23.62 8.06
C LYS A 149 13.88 22.51 8.96
N GLN A 150 13.13 22.16 10.01
CA GLN A 150 13.57 21.20 11.02
C GLN A 150 13.40 19.75 10.56
N VAL A 151 12.36 19.46 9.77
CA VAL A 151 12.02 18.07 9.41
C VAL A 151 11.83 17.88 7.92
N PHE A 152 10.96 18.68 7.28
CA PHE A 152 10.58 18.43 5.89
C PHE A 152 11.75 18.56 4.90
N LEU A 153 12.51 19.67 4.95
CA LEU A 153 13.65 19.87 4.06
C LEU A 153 14.77 18.83 4.29
N PRO A 154 15.20 18.54 5.54
CA PRO A 154 16.16 17.47 5.77
C PRO A 154 15.72 16.09 5.27
N LEU A 155 14.45 15.72 5.44
CA LEU A 155 13.95 14.45 4.88
C LEU A 155 13.88 14.47 3.35
N LEU A 156 13.57 15.62 2.76
CA LEU A 156 13.53 15.78 1.32
C LEU A 156 14.91 15.63 0.67
N GLU A 157 15.98 16.05 1.35
CA GLU A 157 17.37 15.81 0.93
C GLU A 157 17.70 14.31 0.90
N LEU A 158 17.08 13.53 1.78
CA LEU A 158 17.22 12.06 1.85
C LEU A 158 16.19 11.30 1.00
N LYS A 159 15.41 11.99 0.18
CA LYS A 159 14.27 11.40 -0.54
C LYS A 159 14.66 10.17 -1.35
N GLU A 160 15.72 10.25 -2.16
CA GLU A 160 16.14 9.12 -3.00
C GLU A 160 16.59 7.90 -2.19
N GLU A 161 17.21 8.11 -1.03
CA GLU A 161 17.58 7.02 -0.11
C GLU A 161 16.34 6.36 0.47
N ILE A 162 15.38 7.17 0.91
CA ILE A 162 14.10 6.69 1.45
C ILE A 162 13.35 5.87 0.39
N GLU A 163 13.23 6.38 -0.84
CA GLU A 163 12.57 5.70 -1.94
C GLU A 163 13.22 4.36 -2.28
N ARG A 164 14.55 4.31 -2.28
CA ARG A 164 15.31 3.07 -2.51
C ARG A 164 15.04 2.02 -1.43
N ARG A 165 14.96 2.44 -0.17
CA ARG A 165 14.65 1.54 0.96
C ARG A 165 13.19 1.06 0.94
N LEU A 166 12.26 1.89 0.46
CA LEU A 166 10.84 1.54 0.34
C LEU A 166 10.51 0.74 -0.93
N GLY A 167 11.35 0.84 -1.96
CA GLY A 167 11.03 0.38 -3.32
C GLY A 167 9.79 1.07 -3.88
N ALA A 168 9.58 2.35 -3.54
CA ALA A 168 8.42 3.14 -3.94
C ALA A 168 8.78 4.62 -4.05
N VAL A 169 8.10 5.34 -4.95
CA VAL A 169 8.25 6.79 -5.11
C VAL A 169 7.50 7.52 -3.99
N LEU A 170 8.16 8.50 -3.39
CA LEU A 170 7.57 9.46 -2.47
C LEU A 170 7.07 10.68 -3.22
N GLU A 171 5.77 10.91 -3.09
CA GLU A 171 5.11 12.11 -3.59
C GLU A 171 5.20 13.21 -2.53
N ARG A 172 5.20 14.46 -2.99
CA ARG A 172 5.15 15.65 -2.14
C ARG A 172 3.96 16.52 -2.51
N GLU A 173 3.62 17.47 -1.64
CA GLU A 173 2.64 18.48 -2.00
C GLU A 173 3.18 19.38 -3.13
N LEU A 174 2.27 19.98 -3.91
CA LEU A 174 2.69 20.95 -4.93
C LEU A 174 3.39 22.16 -4.26
N PRO A 175 4.39 22.80 -4.90
CA PRO A 175 5.11 23.92 -4.29
C PRO A 175 4.21 25.04 -3.76
N LYS A 176 3.09 25.33 -4.45
CA LYS A 176 2.10 26.32 -3.99
C LYS A 176 1.40 25.93 -2.68
N VAL A 177 1.22 24.63 -2.43
CA VAL A 177 0.59 24.09 -1.22
C VAL A 177 1.60 24.10 -0.09
N GLU A 178 2.85 23.74 -0.35
CA GLU A 178 3.94 23.81 0.63
C GLU A 178 4.26 25.25 1.07
N ALA A 179 4.09 26.23 0.18
CA ALA A 179 4.18 27.64 0.52
C ALA A 179 3.16 28.06 1.60
N THR A 180 2.07 27.31 1.77
CA THR A 180 1.05 27.54 2.82
C THR A 180 1.35 26.82 4.14
N GLY A 181 2.53 26.22 4.29
CA GLY A 181 2.93 25.53 5.52
C GLY A 181 2.56 24.05 5.59
N LYS A 182 2.02 23.49 4.49
CA LYS A 182 1.61 22.09 4.39
C LYS A 182 2.75 21.23 3.84
N TYR A 183 3.39 20.46 4.71
CA TYR A 183 4.61 19.71 4.39
C TYR A 183 4.35 18.23 4.60
N ARG A 184 4.25 17.48 3.50
CA ARG A 184 3.85 16.07 3.54
C ARG A 184 4.64 15.26 2.53
N LEU A 185 5.03 14.06 2.95
CA LEU A 185 5.55 13.03 2.07
C LEU A 185 4.51 11.91 2.00
N LYS A 186 4.26 11.39 0.80
CA LYS A 186 3.17 10.45 0.57
C LYS A 186 3.65 9.21 -0.15
N VAL A 187 3.16 8.07 0.30
CA VAL A 187 3.17 6.82 -0.46
C VAL A 187 1.77 6.65 -1.05
N ILE A 188 1.71 6.54 -2.38
CA ILE A 188 0.44 6.33 -3.11
C ILE A 188 0.32 4.85 -3.46
N LEU A 189 -0.83 4.29 -3.15
CA LEU A 189 -1.19 2.92 -3.46
C LEU A 189 -2.45 2.89 -4.35
N PRO A 190 -2.48 2.01 -5.36
CA PRO A 190 -3.68 1.81 -6.18
C PRO A 190 -4.85 1.34 -5.30
N TYR A 191 -6.06 1.89 -5.55
CA TYR A 191 -7.23 1.55 -4.74
C TYR A 191 -7.72 0.12 -4.95
N GLU A 192 -7.24 -0.54 -6.01
CA GLU A 192 -7.42 -1.97 -6.25
C GLU A 192 -6.96 -2.83 -5.06
N ILE A 193 -5.96 -2.39 -4.29
CA ILE A 193 -5.52 -3.07 -3.06
C ILE A 193 -6.67 -3.14 -2.03
N VAL A 194 -7.45 -2.06 -1.91
CA VAL A 194 -8.65 -2.03 -1.05
C VAL A 194 -9.73 -2.93 -1.61
N ARG A 195 -10.03 -2.82 -2.92
CA ARG A 195 -11.07 -3.64 -3.59
C ARG A 195 -10.78 -5.13 -3.50
N ARG A 196 -9.51 -5.53 -3.54
CA ARG A 196 -9.06 -6.92 -3.41
C ARG A 196 -8.91 -7.38 -1.96
N GLY A 197 -9.02 -6.48 -0.99
CA GLY A 197 -8.83 -6.80 0.42
C GLY A 197 -7.39 -7.17 0.80
N GLU A 198 -6.40 -6.64 0.09
CA GLU A 198 -4.97 -6.93 0.29
C GLU A 198 -4.40 -6.18 1.52
N THR A 199 -4.96 -6.45 2.70
CA THR A 199 -4.64 -5.75 3.96
C THR A 199 -3.17 -5.91 4.35
N TRP A 200 -2.61 -7.11 4.22
CA TRP A 200 -1.20 -7.37 4.52
C TRP A 200 -0.25 -6.50 3.69
N LEU A 201 -0.52 -6.33 2.39
CA LEU A 201 0.32 -5.51 1.51
C LEU A 201 0.28 -4.04 1.93
N ALA A 202 -0.92 -3.50 2.16
CA ALA A 202 -1.08 -2.12 2.63
C ALA A 202 -0.43 -1.91 4.01
N ALA A 203 -0.62 -2.86 4.93
CA ALA A 203 -0.04 -2.83 6.26
C ALA A 203 1.48 -2.86 6.23
N ARG A 204 2.05 -3.70 5.37
CA ARG A 204 3.50 -3.80 5.18
C ARG A 204 4.07 -2.52 4.59
N LYS A 205 3.46 -1.96 3.55
CA LYS A 205 3.88 -0.68 2.96
C LYS A 205 3.80 0.47 3.97
N PHE A 206 2.78 0.48 4.82
CA PHE A 206 2.69 1.47 5.90
C PHE A 206 3.80 1.25 6.94
N ALA A 207 3.98 0.03 7.44
CA ALA A 207 5.01 -0.27 8.42
C ALA A 207 6.42 0.07 7.89
N ASP A 208 6.74 -0.31 6.65
CA ASP A 208 8.01 0.00 6.01
C ASP A 208 8.22 1.53 5.90
N PHE A 209 7.17 2.29 5.54
CA PHE A 209 7.25 3.75 5.49
C PHE A 209 7.59 4.37 6.85
N VAL A 210 6.93 3.91 7.91
CA VAL A 210 7.22 4.33 9.30
C VAL A 210 8.63 3.92 9.71
N ALA A 211 9.01 2.66 9.49
CA ALA A 211 10.29 2.10 9.89
C ALA A 211 11.49 2.77 9.21
N VAL A 212 11.33 3.19 7.95
CA VAL A 212 12.38 3.91 7.21
C VAL A 212 12.49 5.36 7.68
N THR A 213 11.37 6.05 7.89
CA THR A 213 11.36 7.49 8.17
C THR A 213 11.50 7.84 9.64
N LYS A 214 10.97 7.04 10.57
CA LYS A 214 11.06 7.31 12.02
C LYS A 214 12.51 7.50 12.49
N PRO A 215 13.48 6.60 12.21
CA PRO A 215 14.84 6.79 12.69
C PRO A 215 15.51 8.05 12.13
N LEU A 216 15.16 8.47 10.91
CA LEU A 216 15.66 9.70 10.30
C LEU A 216 15.08 10.91 11.02
N ILE A 217 13.79 10.91 11.32
CA ILE A 217 13.10 11.98 12.07
C ILE A 217 13.62 12.06 13.51
N ASN A 218 13.88 10.93 14.16
CA ASN A 218 14.48 10.87 15.49
C ASN A 218 15.85 11.55 15.53
N ARG A 219 16.68 11.41 14.48
CA ARG A 219 17.98 12.11 14.38
C ARG A 219 17.84 13.63 14.27
N LEU A 220 16.67 14.12 13.88
CA LEU A 220 16.35 15.55 13.81
C LEU A 220 15.80 16.10 15.14
N GLY A 221 15.78 15.28 16.19
CA GLY A 221 15.35 15.68 17.55
C GLY A 221 13.87 15.46 17.84
N ILE A 222 13.13 14.78 16.97
CA ILE A 222 11.71 14.45 17.17
C ILE A 222 11.60 12.99 17.61
N GLN A 223 11.27 12.75 18.87
CA GLN A 223 11.18 11.39 19.45
C GLN A 223 9.84 10.72 19.20
#